data_AF-A0A8T2STP8-F1
#
_entry.id   AF-A0A8T2STP8-F1
#
_cell.length_a   1.000
_cell.length_b   1.000
_cell.length_c   1.000
_cell.angle_alpha   90.00
_cell.angle_beta   90.00
_cell.angle_gamma   90.00
#
_symmetry.space_group_name_H-M   'P 1'
#
loop_
_entity.id
_entity.type
_entity.pdbx_description
1 polymer ?
#
loop_
_entity_poly.entity_id
_entity_poly.type
_entity_poly.pdbx_seq_one_letter_code
_entity_poly.pdbx_strand_id
1 'polypeptide(L)' 'MNLLKEMKNRGIQPDVVVFNSLIARLCKGGEGEEALDLYQNMASYGCKPNRITRDILNTS' A
#
# COMPACT_ATOMS: atom_id res chain seq x y z
N MET A 1 5.07 12.11 -6.82
CA MET A 1 4.44 12.68 -5.60
C MET A 1 3.76 11.55 -4.86
N ASN A 2 4.27 11.17 -3.68
CA ASN A 2 3.79 10.02 -2.92
C ASN A 2 2.61 10.44 -2.04
N LEU A 3 1.38 10.08 -2.44
CA LEU A 3 0.15 10.35 -1.67
C LEU A 3 0.32 9.97 -0.18
N LEU A 4 0.95 8.83 0.09
CA LEU A 4 1.25 8.38 1.46
C LEU A 4 2.21 9.31 2.23
N LYS A 5 3.22 9.86 1.55
CA LYS A 5 4.15 10.83 2.16
C LYS A 5 3.43 12.14 2.46
N GLU A 6 2.54 12.58 1.58
CA GLU A 6 1.74 13.78 1.81
C GLU A 6 0.75 13.60 2.97
N MET A 7 0.04 12.47 3.02
CA MET A 7 -0.85 12.12 4.13
C MET A 7 -0.07 12.12 5.45
N LYS A 8 1.11 11.47 5.49
CA LYS A 8 2.00 11.48 6.66
C LYS A 8 2.43 12.89 7.07
N ASN A 9 2.83 13.73 6.11
CA ASN A 9 3.25 15.11 6.39
C ASN A 9 2.09 15.98 6.93
N ARG A 10 0.85 15.68 6.53
CA ARG A 10 -0.36 16.33 7.02
C ARG A 10 -0.89 15.72 8.33
N GLY A 11 -0.21 14.71 8.90
CA GLY A 11 -0.68 13.98 10.08
C GLY A 11 -1.91 13.10 9.81
N ILE A 12 -2.25 12.86 8.55
CA ILE A 12 -3.35 12.00 8.14
C ILE A 12 -2.81 10.58 8.04
N GLN A 13 -3.40 9.66 8.81
CA GLN A 13 -3.02 8.25 8.75
C GLN A 13 -3.66 7.59 7.52
N PRO A 14 -2.88 7.00 6.60
CA PRO A 14 -3.45 6.24 5.50
C PRO A 14 -4.12 4.97 6.03
N ASP A 15 -5.34 4.72 5.55
CA ASP A 15 -6.07 3.52 5.89
C ASP A 15 -5.66 2.33 5.00
N VAL A 16 -6.18 1.15 5.35
CA VAL A 16 -5.92 -0.09 4.60
C VAL A 16 -6.47 -0.04 3.17
N VAL A 17 -7.51 0.76 2.90
CA VAL A 17 -8.14 0.88 1.58
C VAL A 17 -7.24 1.66 0.63
N VAL A 18 -6.59 2.73 1.11
CA VAL A 18 -5.60 3.51 0.36
C VAL A 18 -4.41 2.62 0.00
N PHE A 19 -3.87 1.86 0.94
CA PHE A 19 -2.78 0.92 0.67
C PHE A 19 -3.17 -0.16 -0.34
N ASN A 20 -4.33 -0.81 -0.14
CA ASN A 20 -4.82 -1.84 -1.06
C ASN A 20 -4.99 -1.29 -2.49
N SER A 21 -5.49 -0.06 -2.63
CA SER A 21 -5.69 0.58 -3.93
C SER A 21 -4.36 0.86 -4.63
N LEU A 22 -3.34 1.31 -3.89
CA LEU A 22 -2.00 1.56 -4.42
C LEU A 22 -1.29 0.26 -4.81
N ILE A 23 -1.31 -0.75 -3.93
CA ILE A 23 -0.72 -2.07 -4.19
C ILE A 23 -1.37 -2.69 -5.44
N ALA A 24 -2.71 -2.67 -5.53
CA ALA A 24 -3.41 -3.22 -6.70
C ALA A 24 -3.06 -2.49 -8.01
N ARG A 25 -2.87 -1.17 -7.95
CA ARG A 25 -2.42 -0.39 -9.12
C ARG A 25 -1.01 -0.80 -9.53
N LEU A 26 -0.07 -0.87 -8.59
CA LEU A 26 1.33 -1.22 -8.84
C LEU A 26 1.44 -2.63 -9.45
N CYS A 27 0.74 -3.59 -8.86
CA CYS A 27 0.61 -4.94 -9.40
C CYS A 27 0.13 -4.95 -10.86
N LYS A 28 -0.95 -4.22 -11.18
CA LYS A 28 -1.46 -4.11 -12.56
C LYS A 28 -0.52 -3.37 -13.51
N GLY A 29 0.35 -2.51 -12.98
CA GLY A 29 1.37 -1.79 -13.73
C GLY A 29 2.64 -2.62 -14.02
N GLY A 30 2.74 -3.84 -13.47
CA GLY A 30 3.96 -4.64 -13.51
C GLY A 30 5.03 -4.22 -12.49
N GLU A 31 4.69 -3.30 -11.59
CA GLU A 31 5.55 -2.74 -10.54
C GLU A 31 5.45 -3.58 -9.25
N GLY A 32 5.60 -4.91 -9.38
CA GLY A 32 5.37 -5.86 -8.28
C GLY A 32 6.32 -5.70 -7.08
N GLU A 33 7.57 -5.30 -7.34
CA GLU A 33 8.56 -5.02 -6.29
C GLU A 33 8.13 -3.82 -5.43
N GLU A 34 7.66 -2.74 -6.08
CA GLU A 34 7.15 -1.56 -5.37
C GLU A 34 5.87 -1.88 -4.59
N ALA A 35 5.01 -2.76 -5.12
CA ALA A 35 3.82 -3.23 -4.43
C ALA A 35 4.19 -4.00 -3.15
N LEU A 36 5.22 -4.85 -3.22
CA LEU A 36 5.74 -5.61 -2.08
C LEU A 36 6.37 -4.69 -1.03
N ASP A 37 7.16 -3.72 -1.46
CA ASP A 37 7.74 -2.70 -0.58
C ASP A 37 6.66 -1.91 0.13
N LEU A 38 5.59 -1.51 -0.57
CA LEU A 38 4.47 -0.79 0.03
C LEU A 38 3.78 -1.64 1.11
N TYR A 39 3.55 -2.93 0.80
CA TYR A 39 2.96 -3.91 1.71
C TYR A 39 3.79 -4.07 3.00
N GLN A 40 5.10 -4.23 2.88
CA GLN A 40 6.00 -4.37 4.03
C GLN A 40 6.04 -3.08 4.87
N ASN A 41 5.99 -1.93 4.21
CA ASN A 41 6.06 -0.65 4.88
C ASN A 41 4.73 -0.22 5.53
N MET A 42 3.59 -0.88 5.27
CA MET A 42 2.28 -0.51 5.86
C MET A 42 2.35 -0.34 7.38
N ALA A 43 3.05 -1.26 8.07
CA ALA A 43 3.19 -1.22 9.53
C ALA A 43 3.93 0.03 10.02
N SER A 44 4.90 0.55 9.24
CA SER A 44 5.61 1.80 9.55
C SER A 44 4.72 3.05 9.45
N TYR A 45 3.60 2.95 8.73
CA TYR A 45 2.54 3.97 8.67
C TYR A 45 1.44 3.71 9.71
N GLY A 46 1.61 2.71 10.59
CA GLY A 46 0.63 2.31 11.60
C GLY A 46 -0.59 1.58 11.03
N CYS A 47 -0.51 1.10 9.79
CA CYS A 47 -1.57 0.33 9.14
C CYS A 47 -1.16 -1.15 9.05
N LYS A 48 -2.03 -2.08 9.46
CA LYS A 48 -1.76 -3.51 9.32
C LYS A 48 -2.33 -4.03 8.01
N PRO A 49 -1.55 -4.78 7.21
CA PRO A 49 -2.10 -5.47 6.04
C PRO A 49 -3.24 -6.42 6.43
N ASN A 50 -4.27 -6.50 5.60
CA ASN A 50 -5.40 -7.41 5.82
C ASN A 50 -5.38 -8.56 4.81
N ARG A 51 -6.43 -9.42 4.85
CA ARG A 51 -6.56 -10.52 3.88
C ARG A 51 -6.58 -10.01 2.45
N ILE A 52 -7.33 -8.95 2.18
CA ILE A 52 -7.43 -8.33 0.84
C ILE A 52 -6.06 -7.86 0.35
N THR A 53 -5.24 -7.24 1.21
CA THR A 53 -3.89 -6.80 0.82
C THR A 53 -3.01 -7.96 0.32
N ARG A 54 -3.08 -9.11 1.01
CA ARG A 54 -2.34 -10.33 0.61
C ARG A 54 -2.92 -10.96 -0.65
N ASP A 55 -4.24 -10.97 -0.78
CA ASP A 55 -4.92 -11.51 -1.96
C ASP A 55 -4.50 -10.73 -3.22
N ILE A 56 -4.41 -9.40 -3.14
CA ILE A 56 -3.94 -8.56 -4.24
C ILE A 56 -2.54 -8.98 -4.71
N LEU A 57 -1.58 -9.14 -3.78
CA LEU A 57 -0.22 -9.54 -4.10
C LEU A 57 -0.14 -10.96 -4.70
N ASN A 58 -0.94 -11.90 -4.21
CA ASN A 58 -0.95 -13.29 -4.68
C ASN A 58 -1.62 -13.48 -6.04
N THR A 59 -2.48 -12.55 -6.47
CA THR A 59 -3.24 -12.65 -7.73
C THR A 59 -2.56 -11.90 -8.90
N SER A 60 -1.36 -11.35 -8.66
CA SER A 60 -0.62 -10.52 -9.62
C SER A 60 0.45 -11.29 -10.37
#